data_AF-A0A126ZGT6-F1
#
_entry.id   AF-A0A126ZGT6-F1
#
_cell.length_a   1.000
_cell.length_b   1.000
_cell.length_c   1.000
_cell.angle_alpha   90.00
_cell.angle_beta   90.00
_cell.angle_gamma   90.00
#
_symmetry.space_group_name_H-M   'P 1'
#
loop_
_entity.id
_entity.type
_entity.pdbx_description
1 polymer ?
#
loop_
_entity_poly.entity_id
_entity_poly.type
_entity_poly.pdbx_seq_one_letter_code
_entity_poly.pdbx_strand_id
1 'polypeptide(L)' 'MKFVVLQDINGRWYWELRQIAGPPVARCSLGFSTREGAISDVRAVRERAPRCLIFDPLGNLEAEKKHGGL' A
#
# COMPACT_ATOMS: atom_id res chain seq x y z
N MET A 1 11.02 4.49 4.06
CA MET A 1 10.33 3.79 2.95
C MET A 1 9.97 4.80 1.87
N LYS A 2 9.87 4.39 0.61
CA LYS A 2 9.46 5.27 -0.50
C LYS A 2 8.58 4.52 -1.49
N PHE A 3 7.62 5.23 -2.08
CA PHE A 3 6.93 4.73 -3.27
C PHE A 3 7.83 4.91 -4.48
N VAL A 4 7.92 3.86 -5.31
CA VAL A 4 8.61 3.89 -6.60
C VAL A 4 7.60 3.55 -7.68
N VAL A 5 7.47 4.42 -8.67
CA VAL A 5 6.61 4.21 -9.84
C VAL A 5 7.46 3.64 -10.97
N LEU A 6 7.01 2.53 -11.54
CA LEU A 6 7.73 1.70 -12.51
C LEU A 6 6.83 1.50 -13.73
N GLN A 7 7.42 1.30 -14.91
CA GLN A 7 6.69 0.88 -16.11
C GLN A 7 7.15 -0.52 -16.51
N ASP A 8 6.20 -1.38 -16.88
CA ASP A 8 6.51 -2.72 -17.43
C ASP A 8 6.74 -2.67 -18.95
N ILE A 9 7.10 -3.83 -19.51
CA ILE A 9 7.35 -4.00 -20.96
C ILE A 9 6.11 -3.77 -21.83
N ASN A 10 4.91 -3.86 -21.25
CA ASN A 10 3.63 -3.64 -21.94
C ASN A 10 3.17 -2.17 -21.83
N GLY A 11 4.03 -1.29 -21.30
CA GLY A 11 3.74 0.12 -21.12
C GLY A 11 2.81 0.42 -19.94
N ARG A 12 2.49 -0.57 -19.09
CA ARG A 12 1.64 -0.40 -17.90
C ARG A 12 2.47 0.14 -16.74
N TRP A 13 1.88 1.04 -15.97
CA TRP A 13 2.49 1.68 -14.82
C TRP A 13 2.09 0.99 -13.53
N TYR A 14 3.03 0.77 -12.63
CA TYR A 14 2.80 0.18 -11.30
C TYR A 14 3.51 1.01 -10.25
N TRP A 15 3.14 0.82 -8.99
CA TRP A 15 3.90 1.33 -7.86
C TRP A 15 4.32 0.19 -6.92
N GLU A 16 5.46 0.39 -6.27
CA GLU A 16 5.94 -0.43 -5.18
C GLU A 16 6.26 0.44 -3.97
N LEU A 17 5.99 -0.07 -2.76
CA LEU A 17 6.50 0.52 -1.53
C LEU A 17 7.81 -0.18 -1.16
N ARG A 18 8.92 0.55 -1.24
CA ARG A 18 10.26 0.01 -0.98
C ARG A 18 10.82 0.51 0.36
N GLN A 19 11.47 -0.41 1.06
CA GLN A 19 12.36 -0.10 2.19
C GLN A 19 13.76 0.29 1.68
N ILE A 20 14.63 0.71 2.59
CA ILE A 20 16.00 1.17 2.24
C ILE A 20 16.85 0.00 1.73
N ALA A 21 16.73 -1.16 2.37
CA ALA A 21 17.41 -2.39 2.00
C ALA A 21 16.41 -3.56 2.05
N GLY A 22 16.51 -4.47 1.07
CA GLY A 22 15.61 -5.63 0.96
C GLY A 22 14.49 -5.45 -0.07
N PRO A 23 13.64 -6.48 -0.23
CA PRO A 23 12.59 -6.49 -1.24
C PRO A 23 11.48 -5.46 -0.94
N PRO A 24 10.63 -5.14 -1.94
CA PRO A 24 9.44 -4.31 -1.73
C PRO A 24 8.51 -4.91 -0.67
N VAL A 25 7.95 -4.06 0.19
CA VAL A 25 7.00 -4.47 1.25
C VAL A 25 5.56 -4.54 0.73
N ALA A 26 5.26 -3.82 -0.34
CA ALA A 26 3.97 -3.88 -1.03
C ALA A 26 4.16 -3.55 -2.52
N ARG A 27 3.27 -4.08 -3.35
CA ARG A 27 3.21 -3.81 -4.80
C ARG A 27 1.76 -3.62 -5.21
N CYS A 28 1.52 -2.75 -6.18
CA CYS A 28 0.22 -2.66 -6.82
C CYS A 28 -0.04 -3.91 -7.67
N SER A 29 -1.19 -4.55 -7.47
CA SER A 29 -1.61 -5.70 -8.28
C SER A 29 -2.22 -5.30 -9.63
N LEU A 30 -2.66 -4.05 -9.78
CA LEU A 30 -3.29 -3.52 -10.99
C LEU A 30 -2.38 -2.50 -11.67
N GLY A 31 -1.98 -2.78 -12.91
CA GLY A 31 -1.25 -1.80 -13.72
C GLY A 31 -2.16 -0.67 -14.19
N PHE A 32 -1.63 0.54 -14.35
CA PHE A 32 -2.31 1.71 -14.87
C PHE A 32 -1.88 1.99 -16.32
N SER A 33 -2.76 2.60 -17.13
CA SER A 33 -2.41 3.02 -18.49
C SER A 33 -1.53 4.26 -18.54
N THR A 34 -1.53 5.08 -17.48
CA THR A 34 -0.74 6.32 -17.39
C THR A 34 0.04 6.40 -16.08
N ARG A 35 1.15 7.14 -16.11
CA ARG A 35 2.00 7.39 -14.94
C ARG A 35 1.25 8.19 -13.88
N GLU A 36 0.46 9.17 -14.32
CA GLU A 36 -0.35 10.04 -13.48
C GLU A 36 -1.41 9.23 -12.73
N GLY A 37 -1.98 8.20 -13.37
CA GLY A 37 -2.90 7.25 -12.74
C GLY A 37 -2.23 6.51 -11.58
N ALA A 38 -1.04 5.96 -11.79
CA ALA A 38 -0.28 5.29 -10.73
C ALA A 38 0.10 6.25 -9.59
N ILE A 39 0.45 7.51 -9.88
CA ILE A 39 0.76 8.53 -8.87
C ILE A 39 -0.49 8.91 -8.06
N SER A 40 -1.64 9.03 -8.73
CA SER A 40 -2.92 9.32 -8.07
C SER A 40 -3.29 8.22 -7.07
N ASP A 41 -3.10 6.96 -7.46
CA ASP A 41 -3.34 5.82 -6.57
C ASP A 41 -2.38 5.81 -5.36
N VAL A 42 -1.09 6.10 -5.57
CA VAL A 42 -0.13 6.29 -4.47
C VAL A 42 -0.59 7.38 -3.49
N ARG A 43 -1.15 8.50 -3.99
CA ARG A 43 -1.68 9.56 -3.11
C ARG A 43 -2.86 9.05 -2.29
N ALA A 44 -3.79 8.33 -2.90
CA ALA A 44 -4.93 7.74 -2.21
C ALA A 44 -4.48 6.76 -1.11
N VAL A 45 -3.52 5.88 -1.39
CA VAL A 45 -2.95 4.96 -0.40
C VAL A 45 -2.33 5.72 0.76
N ARG A 46 -1.48 6.73 0.49
CA ARG A 46 -0.84 7.54 1.55
C ARG A 46 -1.86 8.26 2.43
N GLU A 47 -2.96 8.73 1.85
CA GLU A 47 -3.97 9.48 2.57
C GLU A 47 -4.87 8.58 3.43
N ARG A 48 -5.29 7.44 2.88
CA ARG A 48 -6.33 6.58 3.44
C ARG A 48 -5.77 5.47 4.32
N ALA A 49 -4.71 4.78 3.88
CA ALA A 49 -4.23 3.57 4.54
C ALA A 49 -3.92 3.76 6.03
N PRO A 50 -3.30 4.86 6.50
CA PRO A 50 -3.06 5.07 7.93
C PRO A 50 -4.33 5.20 8.79
N ARG A 51 -5.50 5.40 8.16
CA ARG A 51 -6.80 5.61 8.83
C ARG A 51 -7.80 4.49 8.57
N CYS A 52 -7.41 3.47 7.81
CA CYS A 52 -8.28 2.34 7.51
C CYS A 52 -8.25 1.32 8.65
N LEU A 53 -9.38 0.63 8.83
CA LEU A 53 -9.45 -0.53 9.72
C LEU A 53 -8.56 -1.64 9.16
N ILE A 54 -7.87 -2.33 10.06
CA ILE A 54 -7.06 -3.51 9.73
C ILE A 54 -7.89 -4.73 10.09
N PHE A 55 -8.10 -5.58 9.10
CA PHE A 55 -8.73 -6.89 9.26
C PHE A 55 -7.66 -7.94 9.04
N ASP A 56 -7.56 -8.91 9.94
CA ASP A 56 -6.85 -10.13 9.57
C ASP A 56 -7.69 -10.89 8.51
N PRO A 57 -7.07 -11.76 7.69
CA PRO A 57 -7.81 -12.56 6.70
C PRO A 57 -8.85 -13.51 7.30
N LEU A 58 -8.83 -13.73 8.62
CA LEU A 58 -9.79 -14.55 9.36
C LEU A 58 -10.98 -13.72 9.88
N GLY A 59 -10.97 -12.40 9.67
CA GLY A 59 -12.06 -11.49 10.03
C GLY A 59 -11.98 -10.91 11.46
N ASN A 60 -10.90 -11.13 12.21
CA ASN A 60 -10.76 -10.46 13.50
C ASN A 60 -10.33 -9.02 13.29
N LEU A 61 -11.01 -8.11 14.01
CA LEU A 61 -10.68 -6.70 14.04
C LEU A 61 -9.69 -6.46 15.20
N GLU A 62 -8.46 -6.07 14.90
CA GLU A 62 -7.44 -5.65 15.89
C GLU A 62 -7.78 -4.29 16.54
N ALA A 63 -9.05 -3.99 16.77
CA ALA A 63 -9.50 -2.74 17.40
C ALA A 63 -9.70 -2.84 18.93
N GLU A 64 -9.64 -4.02 19.55
CA GLU A 64 -9.71 -4.14 21.01
C GLU A 64 -8.32 -4.34 21.64
N LYS A 65 -7.53 -3.27 21.72
CA LYS A 65 -6.63 -3.14 22.87
C LYS A 65 -7.46 -2.67 24.06
N LYS A 66 -8.02 -3.62 24.83
CA LYS A 66 -8.47 -3.32 26.19
C LYS A 66 -7.28 -2.83 27.00
N HIS A 67 -7.26 -1.54 27.32
CA HIS A 67 -6.57 -1.08 28.51
C HIS A 67 -7.24 -1.73 29.72
N GLY A 68 -6.62 -2.77 30.26
CA GLY A 68 -6.80 -3.22 31.63
C GLY A 68 -5.39 -3.63 32.09
N GLY A 69 -4.77 -2.98 33.07
CA GLY A 69 -5.36 -2.60 34.34
C GLY A 69 -5.16 -3.76 35.31
N LEU A 70 -3.90 -3.96 35.74
CA LEU A 70 -3.40 -4.25 37.09
C LEU A 70 -1.88 -4.45 37.02
#